data_AF-A0A2S1QEN0-F1
#
_entry.id   AF-A0A2S1QEN0-F1
#
_cell.length_a   1.000
_cell.length_b   1.000
_cell.length_c   1.000
_cell.angle_alpha   90.00
_cell.angle_beta   90.00
_cell.angle_gamma   90.00
#
_symmetry.space_group_name_H-M   'P 1'
#
loop_
_entity.id
_entity.type
_entity.pdbx_description
1 polymer ?
#
loop_
_entity_poly.entity_id
_entity_poly.type
_entity_poly.pdbx_seq_one_letter_code
_entity_poly.pdbx_strand_id
1 'polypeptide(L)'
;MYKSFFQNIATEQGGTFLYHDKDIGIGGGIRLPKVQYLLKIPVGDTEINIINITGKEFSGHISMKLPIQPESHTFELITNSHIKSLFIGKSKRFNINSASSQMTEFLRNNSHIASLKEIAQEDSFQPIITGSNEDNHYIIIAKYHLEFDNWNSPVLPLIDLFKEFHTRFVVHNERFANDVTISMGS
;
A
#
# COMPACT_ATOMS: atom_id res chain seq x y z
N MET A 1 -0.92 14.01 -18.19
CA MET A 1 -1.99 14.21 -17.20
C MET A 1 -1.59 13.66 -15.82
N TYR A 2 -1.13 12.41 -15.70
CA TYR A 2 -0.77 11.82 -14.39
C TYR A 2 0.45 12.45 -13.69
N LYS A 3 1.40 13.06 -14.42
CA LYS A 3 2.54 13.78 -13.80
C LYS A 3 2.08 14.83 -12.78
N SER A 4 1.12 15.67 -13.16
CA SER A 4 0.59 16.73 -12.30
C SER A 4 -0.13 16.15 -11.09
N PHE A 5 -0.83 15.02 -11.25
CA PHE A 5 -1.45 14.31 -10.13
C PHE A 5 -0.43 13.89 -9.07
N PHE A 6 0.65 13.20 -9.46
CA PHE A 6 1.69 12.78 -8.51
C PHE A 6 2.50 13.96 -7.94
N GLN A 7 2.74 15.01 -8.74
CA GLN A 7 3.39 16.23 -8.28
C GLN A 7 2.56 16.96 -7.22
N ASN A 8 1.23 17.02 -7.40
CA ASN A 8 0.33 17.63 -6.43
C ASN A 8 0.33 16.84 -5.13
N ILE A 9 0.24 15.51 -5.20
CA ILE A 9 0.34 14.65 -4.00
C ILE A 9 1.67 14.88 -3.28
N ALA A 10 2.80 14.90 -4.00
CA ALA A 10 4.09 15.19 -3.38
C ALA A 10 4.09 16.54 -2.66
N THR A 11 3.50 17.57 -3.27
CA THR A 11 3.43 18.91 -2.67
C THR A 11 2.54 18.93 -1.42
N GLU A 12 1.34 18.34 -1.50
CA GLU A 12 0.37 18.30 -0.39
C GLU A 12 0.87 17.44 0.78
N GLN A 13 1.61 16.38 0.50
CA GLN A 13 2.09 15.42 1.48
C GLN A 13 3.53 15.68 1.94
N GLY A 14 4.16 16.78 1.51
CA GLY A 14 5.54 17.10 1.84
C GLY A 14 6.56 16.08 1.31
N GLY A 15 6.21 15.35 0.25
CA GLY A 15 7.01 14.31 -0.37
C GLY A 15 7.86 14.78 -1.56
N THR A 16 8.51 13.83 -2.22
CA THR A 16 9.25 14.04 -3.46
C THR A 16 8.69 13.19 -4.59
N PHE A 17 8.66 13.75 -5.79
CA PHE A 17 8.21 13.07 -7.00
C PHE A 17 9.31 13.05 -8.05
N LEU A 18 9.58 11.86 -8.60
CA LEU A 18 10.49 11.65 -9.71
C LEU A 18 9.72 10.97 -10.85
N TYR A 19 10.01 11.42 -12.07
CA TYR A 19 9.42 10.88 -13.28
C TYR A 19 10.52 10.41 -14.23
N HIS A 20 10.42 9.16 -14.66
CA HIS A 20 11.32 8.59 -15.66
C HIS A 20 10.54 8.12 -16.87
N ASP A 21 10.96 8.56 -18.05
CA ASP A 21 10.43 8.13 -19.33
C ASP A 21 11.61 7.70 -20.19
N LYS A 22 11.76 6.39 -20.35
CA LYS A 22 12.83 5.79 -21.14
C LYS A 22 12.29 4.60 -21.91
N ASP A 23 12.64 4.57 -23.19
CA ASP A 23 12.49 3.37 -24.00
C ASP A 23 13.45 2.28 -23.55
N ILE A 24 12.95 1.07 -23.34
CA ILE A 24 13.74 -0.12 -23.06
C ILE A 24 13.78 -1.04 -24.27
N GLY A 25 14.99 -1.42 -24.70
CA GLY A 25 15.18 -2.38 -25.78
C GLY A 25 14.75 -3.78 -25.35
N ILE A 26 13.99 -4.48 -26.19
CA ILE A 26 13.56 -5.87 -25.97
C ILE A 26 14.22 -6.87 -26.94
N GLY A 27 15.27 -6.45 -27.64
CA GLY A 27 15.93 -7.24 -28.68
C GLY A 27 15.36 -7.00 -30.07
N GLY A 28 16.10 -7.39 -31.12
CA GLY A 28 15.65 -7.25 -32.52
C GLY A 28 15.45 -5.81 -33.02
N GLY A 29 16.00 -4.81 -32.32
CA GLY A 29 15.81 -3.39 -32.66
C GLY A 29 14.52 -2.77 -32.13
N ILE A 30 13.67 -3.54 -31.43
CA ILE A 30 12.39 -3.06 -30.89
C ILE A 30 12.61 -2.39 -29.54
N ARG A 31 12.03 -1.20 -29.38
CA ARG A 31 12.01 -0.40 -28.15
C ARG A 31 10.58 -0.33 -27.62
N LEU A 32 10.39 -0.61 -26.33
CA LEU A 32 9.12 -0.41 -25.66
C LEU A 32 9.20 0.77 -24.70
N PRO A 33 8.19 1.64 -24.65
CA PRO A 33 8.15 2.73 -23.70
C PRO A 33 8.06 2.17 -22.27
N LYS A 34 8.85 2.72 -21.36
CA LYS A 34 8.72 2.49 -19.92
C LYS A 34 8.65 3.83 -19.20
N VAL A 35 7.48 4.08 -18.62
CA VAL A 35 7.18 5.29 -17.87
C VAL A 35 7.03 4.93 -16.40
N GLN A 36 7.84 5.54 -15.54
CA GLN A 36 7.82 5.33 -14.09
C GLN A 36 7.46 6.63 -13.36
N TYR A 37 6.52 6.50 -12.44
CA TYR A 37 6.12 7.53 -11.48
C TYR A 37 6.60 7.06 -10.10
N LEU A 38 7.57 7.77 -9.53
CA LEU A 38 8.16 7.46 -8.23
C LEU A 38 7.78 8.56 -7.25
N LEU A 39 7.05 8.21 -6.20
CA LEU A 39 6.61 9.13 -5.17
C LEU A 39 7.10 8.63 -3.81
N LYS A 40 7.71 9.53 -3.05
CA LYS A 40 8.26 9.28 -1.71
C LYS A 40 7.62 10.24 -0.74
N ILE A 41 6.93 9.74 0.28
CA ILE A 41 6.23 10.56 1.28
C ILE A 41 6.82 10.27 2.66
N PRO A 42 7.40 11.28 3.35
CA PRO A 42 7.88 11.10 4.71
C PRO A 42 6.71 10.94 5.69
N VAL A 43 6.84 10.03 6.65
CA VAL A 43 5.87 9.78 7.72
C VAL A 43 6.63 9.45 9.00
N GLY A 44 6.73 10.42 9.93
CA GLY A 44 7.61 10.28 11.09
C GLY A 44 9.06 10.05 10.65
N ASP A 45 9.72 9.05 11.24
CA ASP A 45 11.08 8.62 10.88
C ASP A 45 11.09 7.59 9.73
N THR A 46 9.96 7.39 9.07
CA THR A 46 9.79 6.40 7.99
C THR A 46 9.37 7.07 6.68
N GLU A 47 9.34 6.29 5.59
CA GLU A 47 9.00 6.78 4.26
C GLU A 47 8.08 5.78 3.55
N ILE A 48 6.97 6.30 3.01
CA ILE A 48 6.11 5.58 2.07
C ILE A 48 6.73 5.73 0.68
N ASN A 49 7.03 4.60 0.03
CA ASN A 49 7.56 4.53 -1.31
C ASN A 49 6.50 4.01 -2.27
N ILE A 50 6.17 4.79 -3.30
CA ILE A 50 5.17 4.46 -4.32
C ILE A 50 5.84 4.44 -5.69
N ILE A 51 5.64 3.35 -6.42
CA ILE A 51 6.19 3.10 -7.75
C ILE A 51 5.05 2.64 -8.63
N ASN A 52 4.66 3.48 -9.60
CA ASN A 52 3.73 3.11 -10.65
C ASN A 52 4.48 3.06 -11.97
N ILE A 53 4.37 1.95 -12.69
CA ILE A 53 5.03 1.75 -13.97
C ILE A 53 3.97 1.46 -15.03
N THR A 54 4.06 2.17 -16.15
CA THR A 54 3.17 2.04 -17.32
C THR A 54 4.02 1.88 -18.60
N GLY A 55 3.44 1.29 -19.66
CA GLY A 55 4.13 1.07 -20.94
C GLY A 55 4.36 -0.42 -21.19
N LYS A 56 5.59 -0.91 -21.01
CA LYS A 56 5.90 -2.37 -21.08
C LYS A 56 5.21 -3.17 -19.97
N GLU A 57 5.12 -2.60 -18.78
CA GLU A 57 4.50 -3.20 -17.61
C GLU A 57 3.47 -2.22 -17.05
N PHE A 58 2.40 -2.76 -16.45
CA PHE A 58 1.33 -1.99 -15.83
C PHE A 58 1.19 -2.44 -14.37
N SER A 59 2.09 -1.95 -13.53
CA SER A 59 2.19 -2.38 -12.13
C SER A 59 2.33 -1.20 -11.18
N GLY A 60 1.57 -1.25 -10.10
CA GLY A 60 1.69 -0.36 -8.95
C GLY A 60 2.27 -1.11 -7.75
N HIS A 61 3.17 -0.45 -7.05
CA HIS A 61 3.77 -0.94 -5.82
C HIS A 61 3.82 0.20 -4.82
N ILE A 62 3.33 -0.04 -3.61
CA ILE A 62 3.53 0.85 -2.46
C ILE A 62 4.17 0.04 -1.35
N SER A 63 5.16 0.61 -0.68
CA SER A 63 5.82 -0.05 0.44
C SER A 63 6.27 0.94 1.51
N MET A 64 6.42 0.41 2.72
CA MET A 64 6.93 1.13 3.87
C MET A 64 7.66 0.13 4.76
N LYS A 65 8.77 0.58 5.35
CA LYS A 65 9.54 -0.19 6.34
C LYS A 65 9.33 0.43 7.71
N LEU A 66 9.02 -0.42 8.68
CA LEU A 66 8.81 -0.08 10.07
C LEU A 66 9.77 -0.90 10.95
N PRO A 67 9.97 -0.52 12.22
CA PRO A 67 10.62 -1.38 13.21
C PRO A 67 9.91 -2.74 13.30
N ILE A 68 10.66 -3.80 13.65
CA ILE A 68 10.13 -5.15 13.83
C ILE A 68 8.88 -5.12 14.72
N GLN A 69 7.86 -5.87 14.29
CA GLN A 69 6.60 -6.03 15.02
C GLN A 69 6.47 -7.46 15.55
N PRO A 70 5.64 -7.72 16.56
CA PRO A 70 5.28 -9.09 16.94
C PRO A 70 4.67 -9.86 15.76
N GLU A 71 4.98 -11.16 15.60
CA GLU A 71 4.48 -11.99 14.48
C GLU A 71 2.95 -11.99 14.35
N SER A 72 2.23 -11.80 15.46
CA SER A 72 0.77 -11.68 15.48
C SER A 72 0.23 -10.53 14.63
N HIS A 73 1.06 -9.55 14.27
CA HIS A 73 0.69 -8.45 13.37
C HIS A 73 0.75 -8.83 11.90
N THR A 74 1.32 -9.99 11.54
CA THR A 74 1.38 -10.45 10.16
C THR A 74 -0.02 -10.59 9.57
N PHE A 75 -0.21 -10.00 8.39
CA PHE A 75 -1.49 -10.06 7.70
C PHE A 75 -1.31 -10.12 6.19
N GLU A 76 -2.34 -10.65 5.54
CA GLU A 76 -2.53 -10.61 4.10
C GLU A 76 -3.97 -10.18 3.81
N LEU A 77 -4.11 -9.25 2.88
CA LEU A 77 -5.38 -8.70 2.43
C LEU A 77 -5.39 -8.76 0.89
N ILE A 78 -6.23 -9.64 0.36
CA ILE A 78 -6.29 -9.95 -1.08
C ILE A 78 -7.69 -9.80 -1.63
N THR A 79 -7.81 -9.41 -2.89
CA THR A 79 -9.10 -9.48 -3.58
C THR A 79 -9.41 -10.88 -4.09
N ASN A 80 -10.65 -11.33 -3.91
CA ASN A 80 -11.19 -12.52 -4.54
C ASN A 80 -11.31 -12.29 -6.06
N SER A 81 -10.81 -13.26 -6.84
CA SER A 81 -10.88 -13.25 -8.31
C SER A 81 -12.32 -13.10 -8.83
N HIS A 82 -12.49 -12.45 -9.99
CA HIS A 82 -13.79 -12.28 -10.67
C HIS A 82 -14.60 -13.57 -10.81
N ILE A 83 -13.95 -14.72 -11.05
CA ILE A 83 -14.65 -16.01 -11.24
C ILE A 83 -15.35 -16.47 -9.94
N LYS A 84 -14.70 -16.29 -8.79
CA LYS A 84 -15.31 -16.60 -7.47
C LYS A 84 -16.39 -15.57 -7.08
N SER A 85 -16.29 -14.34 -7.59
CA SER A 85 -17.26 -13.27 -7.33
C SER A 85 -18.62 -13.47 -8.02
N LEU A 86 -18.69 -14.35 -9.03
CA LEU A 86 -19.96 -14.71 -9.68
C LEU A 86 -20.87 -15.56 -8.78
N PHE A 87 -20.31 -16.22 -7.75
CA PHE A 87 -21.04 -17.11 -6.83
C PHE A 87 -21.07 -16.61 -5.39
N ILE A 88 -20.29 -15.58 -5.07
CA ILE A 88 -20.23 -14.95 -3.76
C ILE A 88 -20.63 -13.50 -3.98
N GLY A 89 -21.76 -13.07 -3.41
CA GLY A 89 -22.28 -11.71 -3.59
C GLY A 89 -21.21 -10.63 -3.40
N LYS A 90 -21.39 -9.50 -4.10
CA LYS A 90 -20.43 -8.37 -4.22
C LYS A 90 -19.78 -7.90 -2.89
N SER A 91 -20.39 -8.20 -1.74
CA SER A 91 -19.96 -7.79 -0.40
C SER A 91 -18.68 -8.45 0.13
N LYS A 92 -18.13 -9.49 -0.51
CA LYS A 92 -16.93 -10.21 -0.01
C LYS A 92 -15.75 -10.16 -0.98
N ARG A 93 -15.49 -9.01 -1.63
CA ARG A 93 -14.37 -8.91 -2.58
C ARG A 93 -13.00 -8.94 -1.91
N PHE A 94 -12.84 -8.51 -0.66
CA PHE A 94 -11.58 -8.59 0.09
C PHE A 94 -11.61 -9.74 1.09
N ASN A 95 -10.58 -10.58 1.07
CA ASN A 95 -10.29 -11.58 2.07
C ASN A 95 -9.14 -11.10 2.97
N ILE A 96 -9.28 -11.30 4.28
CA ILE A 96 -8.30 -10.90 5.28
C ILE A 96 -7.82 -12.17 5.98
N ASN A 97 -6.54 -12.45 5.86
CA ASN A 97 -5.85 -13.54 6.55
C ASN A 97 -4.93 -12.89 7.60
N SER A 98 -5.21 -13.11 8.88
CA SER A 98 -4.40 -12.61 9.99
C SER A 98 -4.59 -13.51 11.21
N ALA A 99 -3.51 -13.78 11.95
CA ALA A 99 -3.58 -14.53 13.20
C ALA A 99 -4.15 -13.68 14.36
N SER A 100 -4.05 -12.34 14.27
CA SER A 100 -4.57 -11.42 15.27
C SER A 100 -6.01 -11.00 14.96
N SER A 101 -6.89 -11.15 15.96
CA SER A 101 -8.26 -10.64 15.93
C SER A 101 -8.29 -9.12 15.88
N GLN A 102 -7.39 -8.44 16.63
CA GLN A 102 -7.28 -6.98 16.63
C GLN A 102 -6.86 -6.44 15.25
N MET A 103 -5.93 -7.13 14.58
CA MET A 103 -5.53 -6.77 13.21
C MET A 103 -6.68 -7.01 12.23
N THR A 104 -7.38 -8.12 12.38
CA THR A 104 -8.57 -8.42 11.55
C THR A 104 -9.64 -7.36 11.72
N GLU A 105 -9.92 -6.93 12.94
CA GLU A 105 -10.90 -5.89 13.24
C GLU A 105 -10.48 -4.52 12.69
N PHE A 106 -9.21 -4.14 12.88
CA PHE A 106 -8.64 -2.95 12.28
C PHE A 106 -8.85 -2.94 10.76
N LEU A 107 -8.43 -4.00 10.07
CA LEU A 107 -8.54 -4.10 8.61
C LEU A 107 -10.00 -4.13 8.12
N ARG A 108 -10.94 -4.65 8.91
CA ARG A 108 -12.36 -4.69 8.56
C ARG A 108 -13.05 -3.33 8.69
N ASN A 109 -12.68 -2.57 9.72
CA ASN A 109 -13.35 -1.32 10.09
C ASN A 109 -12.66 -0.07 9.54
N ASN A 110 -11.53 -0.24 8.86
CA ASN A 110 -10.77 0.85 8.25
C ASN A 110 -11.53 1.49 7.07
N SER A 111 -11.71 2.81 7.12
CA SER A 111 -12.42 3.59 6.10
C SER A 111 -11.68 3.59 4.75
N HIS A 112 -10.35 3.65 4.74
CA HIS A 112 -9.55 3.60 3.51
C HIS A 112 -9.63 2.24 2.83
N ILE A 113 -9.73 1.14 3.60
CA ILE A 113 -10.04 -0.19 3.05
C ILE A 113 -11.45 -0.23 2.48
N ALA A 114 -12.42 0.47 3.06
CA ALA A 114 -13.75 0.60 2.47
C ALA A 114 -13.71 1.34 1.12
N SER A 115 -12.96 2.45 1.01
CA SER A 115 -12.76 3.15 -0.27
C SER A 115 -12.04 2.26 -1.30
N LEU A 116 -11.02 1.51 -0.89
CA LEU A 116 -10.34 0.55 -1.78
C LEU A 116 -11.27 -0.59 -2.23
N LYS A 117 -12.24 -0.98 -1.40
CA LYS A 117 -13.29 -1.94 -1.78
C LYS A 117 -14.25 -1.36 -2.81
N GLU A 118 -14.60 -0.09 -2.71
CA GLU A 118 -15.45 0.59 -3.70
C GLU A 118 -14.73 0.70 -5.05
N ILE A 119 -13.48 1.15 -5.05
CA ILE A 119 -12.64 1.19 -6.26
C ILE A 119 -12.50 -0.20 -6.85
N ALA A 120 -12.25 -1.21 -6.02
CA ALA A 120 -12.23 -2.58 -6.48
C ALA A 120 -13.58 -2.97 -7.09
N GLN A 121 -14.73 -2.59 -6.54
CA GLN A 121 -16.04 -2.96 -7.10
C GLN A 121 -16.33 -2.33 -8.46
N GLU A 122 -15.96 -1.07 -8.65
CA GLU A 122 -16.20 -0.29 -9.87
C GLU A 122 -15.24 -0.68 -10.98
N ASP A 123 -13.98 -0.90 -10.63
CA ASP A 123 -12.90 -1.20 -11.58
C ASP A 123 -12.38 -2.64 -11.49
N SER A 124 -11.44 -3.00 -12.35
CA SER A 124 -10.73 -4.27 -12.26
C SER A 124 -9.67 -4.30 -11.16
N PHE A 125 -9.58 -3.29 -10.29
CA PHE A 125 -8.57 -3.18 -9.25
C PHE A 125 -8.55 -4.41 -8.31
N GLN A 126 -7.39 -5.06 -8.23
CA GLN A 126 -7.14 -6.27 -7.44
C GLN A 126 -5.81 -6.19 -6.67
N PRO A 127 -5.77 -5.47 -5.53
CA PRO A 127 -4.56 -5.37 -4.73
C PRO A 127 -4.28 -6.63 -3.91
N ILE A 128 -3.01 -6.87 -3.66
CA ILE A 128 -2.47 -7.75 -2.62
C ILE A 128 -1.74 -6.85 -1.64
N ILE A 129 -2.20 -6.78 -0.39
CA ILE A 129 -1.58 -5.99 0.68
C ILE A 129 -1.10 -6.94 1.77
N THR A 130 0.17 -6.88 2.13
CA THR A 130 0.79 -7.74 3.14
C THR A 130 1.56 -6.92 4.16
N GLY A 131 1.60 -7.41 5.39
CA GLY A 131 2.51 -6.95 6.42
C GLY A 131 3.23 -8.15 7.03
N SER A 132 4.56 -8.14 7.06
CA SER A 132 5.39 -9.25 7.55
C SER A 132 6.74 -8.74 8.07
N ASN A 133 7.38 -9.47 8.98
CA ASN A 133 8.78 -9.22 9.32
C ASN A 133 9.71 -9.87 8.29
N GLU A 134 10.56 -9.06 7.68
CA GLU A 134 11.56 -9.47 6.69
C GLU A 134 12.84 -8.65 6.88
N ASP A 135 14.01 -9.28 6.79
CA ASP A 135 15.33 -8.61 6.85
C ASP A 135 15.46 -7.57 7.99
N ASN A 136 15.09 -7.99 9.21
CA ASN A 136 15.16 -7.17 10.42
C ASN A 136 14.26 -5.92 10.43
N HIS A 137 13.23 -5.88 9.58
CA HIS A 137 12.23 -4.82 9.52
C HIS A 137 10.83 -5.42 9.41
N TYR A 138 9.81 -4.68 9.82
CA TYR A 138 8.44 -5.00 9.45
C TYR A 138 8.12 -4.27 8.15
N ILE A 139 7.82 -5.01 7.09
CA ILE A 139 7.57 -4.45 5.77
C ILE A 139 6.08 -4.55 5.48
N ILE A 140 5.49 -3.40 5.13
CA ILE A 140 4.14 -3.33 4.60
C ILE A 140 4.24 -3.06 3.12
N ILE A 141 3.55 -3.87 2.32
CA ILE A 141 3.59 -3.80 0.87
C ILE A 141 2.17 -3.89 0.33
N ALA A 142 1.82 -3.07 -0.67
CA ALA A 142 0.73 -3.38 -1.58
C ALA A 142 1.23 -3.47 -3.02
N LYS A 143 0.74 -4.47 -3.75
CA LYS A 143 0.99 -4.71 -5.18
C LYS A 143 -0.34 -4.77 -5.93
N TYR A 144 -0.41 -4.13 -7.08
CA TYR A 144 -1.62 -4.09 -7.92
C TYR A 144 -1.25 -3.90 -9.40
N HIS A 145 -2.13 -4.31 -10.31
CA HIS A 145 -1.99 -4.00 -11.73
C HIS A 145 -2.54 -2.60 -12.01
N LEU A 146 -2.11 -1.96 -13.10
CA LEU A 146 -2.62 -0.65 -13.54
C LEU A 146 -3.53 -0.75 -14.78
N GLU A 147 -3.92 -1.97 -15.14
CA GLU A 147 -4.77 -2.26 -16.31
C GLU A 147 -6.25 -2.00 -16.00
N PHE A 148 -6.59 -0.76 -15.70
CA PHE A 148 -7.96 -0.25 -15.56
C PHE A 148 -8.00 1.27 -15.73
N ASP A 149 -9.15 1.84 -16.10
CA ASP A 149 -9.24 3.21 -16.60
C ASP A 149 -8.82 4.27 -15.56
N ASN A 150 -9.22 4.07 -14.29
CA ASN A 150 -8.92 4.99 -13.20
C ASN A 150 -7.78 4.48 -12.29
N TRP A 151 -6.69 3.95 -12.86
CA TRP A 151 -5.59 3.33 -12.09
C TRP A 151 -4.93 4.20 -11.03
N ASN A 152 -5.07 5.53 -11.11
CA ASN A 152 -4.56 6.47 -10.13
C ASN A 152 -5.49 6.67 -8.91
N SER A 153 -6.76 6.26 -8.99
CA SER A 153 -7.74 6.39 -7.89
C SER A 153 -7.35 5.68 -6.59
N PRO A 154 -6.64 4.53 -6.57
CA PRO A 154 -6.25 3.87 -5.33
C PRO A 154 -5.08 4.55 -4.61
N VAL A 155 -4.35 5.46 -5.27
CA VAL A 155 -3.08 6.01 -4.74
C VAL A 155 -3.30 6.76 -3.43
N LEU A 156 -4.30 7.65 -3.36
CA LEU A 156 -4.59 8.42 -2.15
C LEU A 156 -5.11 7.54 -0.99
N PRO A 157 -6.13 6.67 -1.18
CA PRO A 157 -6.54 5.74 -0.13
C PRO A 157 -5.41 4.82 0.36
N LEU A 158 -4.49 4.40 -0.52
CA LEU A 158 -3.32 3.62 -0.12
C LEU A 158 -2.34 4.44 0.72
N ILE A 159 -2.08 5.70 0.39
CA ILE A 159 -1.23 6.59 1.21
C ILE A 159 -1.81 6.72 2.61
N ASP A 160 -3.10 7.01 2.71
CA ASP A 160 -3.75 7.22 4.01
C ASP A 160 -3.79 5.93 4.84
N LEU A 161 -4.08 4.79 4.21
CA LEU A 161 -3.98 3.48 4.86
C LEU A 161 -2.57 3.22 5.42
N PHE A 162 -1.53 3.55 4.66
CA PHE A 162 -0.13 3.37 5.09
C PHE A 162 0.25 4.29 6.26
N LYS A 163 -0.27 5.52 6.29
CA LYS A 163 -0.12 6.41 7.45
C LYS A 163 -0.84 5.89 8.69
N GLU A 164 -2.01 5.29 8.54
CA GLU A 164 -2.71 4.65 9.65
C GLU A 164 -1.95 3.42 10.19
N PHE A 165 -1.36 2.62 9.30
CA PHE A 165 -0.45 1.55 9.72
C PHE A 165 0.74 2.10 10.51
N HIS A 166 1.41 3.15 10.02
CA HIS A 166 2.50 3.79 10.75
C HIS A 166 2.06 4.24 12.15
N THR A 167 0.91 4.92 12.24
CA THR A 167 0.35 5.38 13.52
C THR A 167 0.08 4.21 14.47
N ARG A 168 -0.46 3.10 13.96
CA ARG A 168 -0.77 1.91 14.75
C ARG A 168 0.49 1.21 15.27
N PHE A 169 1.53 1.06 14.44
CA PHE A 169 2.68 0.22 14.75
C PHE A 169 3.86 0.97 15.38
N VAL A 170 3.99 2.27 15.13
CA VAL A 170 5.11 3.07 15.64
C VAL A 170 4.65 3.88 16.84
N VAL A 171 3.65 4.74 16.66
CA VAL A 171 3.21 5.70 17.71
C VAL A 171 2.60 4.98 18.92
N HIS A 172 1.86 3.89 18.73
CA HIS A 172 1.27 3.16 19.85
C HIS A 172 2.28 2.28 20.59
N ASN A 173 3.28 1.71 19.90
CA ASN A 173 4.33 0.92 20.56
C ASN A 173 5.26 1.78 21.42
N GLU A 174 5.56 3.02 21.00
CA GLU A 174 6.34 3.97 21.79
C GLU A 174 5.64 4.35 23.11
N ARG A 175 4.30 4.43 23.13
CA ARG A 175 3.54 4.68 24.37
C ARG A 175 3.68 3.53 25.37
N PHE A 176 3.64 2.28 24.91
CA PHE A 176 3.83 1.13 25.80
C PHE A 176 5.26 1.02 26.35
N ALA A 177 6.28 1.39 25.56
CA ALA A 177 7.67 1.40 26.04
C ALA A 177 7.93 2.47 27.11
N ASN A 178 7.29 3.63 26.98
CA ASN A 178 7.45 4.73 27.93
C ASN A 178 6.69 4.49 29.27
N ASP A 179 5.51 3.87 29.24
CA ASP A 179 4.75 3.57 30.47
C ASP A 179 5.42 2.48 31.34
N VAL A 180 6.08 1.49 30.74
CA VAL A 180 6.84 0.46 31.47
C VAL A 180 8.08 1.06 32.15
N THR A 181 8.71 2.05 31.54
CA THR A 181 9.91 2.69 32.09
C THR A 181 9.57 3.57 33.30
N ILE A 182 8.38 4.16 33.35
CA ILE A 182 7.90 4.94 34.50
C ILE A 182 7.48 4.01 35.65
N SER A 183 6.89 2.84 35.36
CA SER A 183 6.47 1.87 36.38
C SER A 183 7.60 1.11 37.07
N MET A 184 8.81 1.04 36.48
CA MET A 184 9.97 0.37 37.10
C MET A 184 10.92 1.35 37.82
N GLY A 185 10.54 2.63 37.90
CA GLY A 185 11.32 3.69 38.53
C GLY A 185 10.58 4.36 39.69
N SER A 186 9.90 3.60 40.56
CA SER A 186 9.27 4.10 41.79
C SER A 186 9.46 3.16 42.96
#